data_AF-A0A0D8YC74-F1
#
_entry.id   AF-A0A0D8YC74-F1
#
_cell.length_a   1.000
_cell.length_b   1.000
_cell.length_c   1.000
_cell.angle_alpha   90.00
_cell.angle_beta   90.00
_cell.angle_gamma   90.00
#
_symmetry.space_group_name_H-M   'P 1'
#
loop_
_entity.id
_entity.type
_entity.pdbx_description
1 polymer ?
#
loop_
_entity_poly.entity_id
_entity_poly.type
_entity_poly.pdbx_seq_one_letter_code
_entity_poly.pdbx_strand_id
1 'polypeptide(L)'
;MAWGKGLVDVDDVGEVHKRFQKVRKGRKLGDVTRTWAYKFLCNENLVSKVRCNVVQISNALPPQFNYSIPHLFVDQNNKSISMASGIEAVADYCPYYRVYGEAAKDSTDTRCKYSGNNNYNNYSLEIFSQTARCFILSGGIEVTSGLQLTQYYVNAGCYETSCKGNRLQVKVQNSKFYPCYYKGQIIYINKYVLNIGTVKTKIICPECEKICGSNCLPENRTDEKIGDYLNLSTSQTIIFSNFIIIIIIIISH
;
A
#
# COMPACT_ATOMS: atom_id res chain seq x y z
N MET A 1 18.80 -2.39 -19.78
CA MET A 1 18.81 -1.42 -18.66
C MET A 1 18.37 -0.07 -19.22
N ALA A 2 17.15 0.37 -18.95
CA ALA A 2 16.68 1.69 -19.36
C ALA A 2 16.92 2.68 -18.21
N TRP A 3 18.13 3.25 -18.14
CA TRP A 3 18.37 4.40 -17.26
C TRP A 3 17.55 5.60 -17.79
N GLY A 4 16.78 6.26 -16.92
CA GLY A 4 16.10 7.53 -17.23
C GLY A 4 14.65 7.46 -17.76
N LYS A 5 14.07 6.28 -18.02
CA LYS A 5 12.61 6.18 -18.30
C LYS A 5 11.83 6.25 -16.98
N GLY A 6 11.03 7.31 -16.80
CA GLY A 6 10.18 7.51 -15.62
C GLY A 6 10.67 8.57 -14.63
N LEU A 7 11.67 9.39 -14.98
CA LEU A 7 12.08 10.56 -14.17
C LEU A 7 11.11 11.76 -14.27
N VAL A 8 9.91 11.54 -14.81
CA VAL A 8 8.87 12.56 -14.94
C VAL A 8 7.64 12.06 -14.19
N ASP A 9 7.56 12.36 -12.89
CA ASP A 9 6.34 12.94 -12.32
C ASP A 9 6.58 13.48 -10.90
N VAL A 10 6.19 14.73 -10.68
CA VAL A 10 6.32 15.44 -9.40
C VAL A 10 4.94 15.69 -8.86
N ASP A 11 4.37 14.67 -8.23
CA ASP A 11 3.19 14.84 -7.37
C ASP A 11 3.52 14.41 -5.93
N ASP A 12 4.76 14.67 -5.47
CA ASP A 12 5.40 13.79 -4.47
C ASP A 12 5.37 14.21 -2.99
N VAL A 13 4.89 15.40 -2.65
CA VAL A 13 4.61 15.77 -1.23
C VAL A 13 3.38 16.68 -1.11
N GLY A 14 3.21 17.60 -2.06
CA GLY A 14 2.16 18.62 -2.05
C GLY A 14 0.74 18.08 -2.20
N GLU A 15 0.49 17.01 -2.95
CA GLU A 15 -0.88 16.50 -3.17
C GLU A 15 -1.43 15.75 -1.96
N VAL A 16 -0.57 14.97 -1.29
CA VAL A 16 -0.88 14.36 0.01
C VAL A 16 -1.17 15.50 1.00
N HIS A 17 -0.33 16.56 1.04
CA HIS A 17 -0.52 17.75 1.91
C HIS A 17 -1.78 18.58 1.61
N LYS A 18 -2.16 18.72 0.34
CA LYS A 18 -3.41 19.40 -0.05
C LYS A 18 -4.63 18.59 0.41
N ARG A 19 -4.59 17.25 0.37
CA ARG A 19 -5.59 16.40 1.06
C ARG A 19 -5.53 16.59 2.59
N PHE A 20 -4.33 16.66 3.18
CA PHE A 20 -4.15 16.94 4.63
C PHE A 20 -4.81 18.25 5.07
N GLN A 21 -4.66 19.35 4.33
CA GLN A 21 -5.26 20.65 4.68
C GLN A 21 -6.77 20.71 4.40
N LYS A 22 -7.26 20.06 3.34
CA LYS A 22 -8.69 20.00 3.03
C LYS A 22 -9.47 19.18 4.07
N VAL A 23 -8.86 18.15 4.66
CA VAL A 23 -9.44 17.37 5.77
C VAL A 23 -9.58 18.20 7.05
N ARG A 24 -8.64 19.11 7.33
CA ARG A 24 -8.68 20.00 8.52
C ARG A 24 -9.81 21.03 8.51
N LYS A 25 -10.31 21.44 7.33
CA LYS A 25 -11.26 22.56 7.21
C LYS A 25 -12.74 22.21 7.31
N GLY A 26 -13.14 20.96 7.58
CA GLY A 26 -14.56 20.61 7.44
C GLY A 26 -15.16 19.41 8.15
N ARG A 27 -14.58 18.82 9.21
CA ARG A 27 -15.24 17.69 9.90
C ARG A 27 -15.20 17.76 11.42
N LYS A 28 -16.36 17.55 12.05
CA LYS A 28 -16.55 17.29 13.49
C LYS A 28 -16.68 15.79 13.74
N LEU A 29 -16.09 15.36 14.87
CA LEU A 29 -16.26 14.14 15.66
C LEU A 29 -16.00 12.77 14.98
N GLY A 30 -14.75 12.31 15.14
CA GLY A 30 -14.22 10.99 14.75
C GLY A 30 -12.72 11.04 14.43
N ASP A 31 -11.97 11.87 15.17
CA ASP A 31 -10.67 12.41 14.76
C ASP A 31 -9.63 11.33 14.41
N VAL A 32 -9.04 11.44 13.20
CA VAL A 32 -7.82 10.72 12.82
C VAL A 32 -6.71 11.20 13.75
N THR A 33 -6.43 10.41 14.78
CA THR A 33 -5.56 10.81 15.91
C THR A 33 -4.07 10.86 15.56
N ARG A 34 -3.61 10.08 14.57
CA ARG A 34 -2.20 10.02 14.16
C ARG A 34 -2.06 9.77 12.67
N THR A 35 -1.06 10.41 12.06
CA THR A 35 -0.79 10.27 10.64
C THR A 35 0.70 10.16 10.34
N TRP A 36 1.07 9.17 9.52
CA TRP A 36 2.44 8.97 9.02
C TRP A 36 2.40 8.89 7.49
N ALA A 37 3.35 9.52 6.79
CA ALA A 37 3.38 9.56 5.33
C ALA A 37 4.74 9.13 4.79
N TYR A 38 4.76 8.09 3.97
CA TYR A 38 5.93 7.66 3.21
C TYR A 38 5.48 7.35 1.78
N LYS A 39 6.00 8.11 0.81
CA LYS A 39 5.73 7.86 -0.60
C LYS A 39 6.79 6.90 -1.17
N PHE A 40 6.38 5.65 -1.31
CA PHE A 40 7.10 4.60 -2.02
C PHE A 40 6.53 4.42 -3.43
N LEU A 41 7.38 4.18 -4.40
CA LEU A 41 6.97 3.64 -5.70
C LEU A 41 7.38 2.17 -5.77
N CYS A 42 6.84 1.46 -6.76
CA CYS A 42 7.36 0.15 -7.11
C CYS A 42 8.43 0.32 -8.20
N ASN A 43 9.56 -0.39 -8.06
CA ASN A 43 10.54 -0.43 -9.13
C ASN A 43 9.98 -1.15 -10.36
N GLU A 44 10.65 -1.00 -11.51
CA GLU A 44 10.18 -1.48 -12.82
C GLU A 44 9.78 -2.97 -12.80
N ASN A 45 10.58 -3.81 -12.12
CA ASN A 45 10.36 -5.26 -12.04
C ASN A 45 9.45 -5.68 -10.89
N LEU A 46 8.87 -4.72 -10.15
CA LEU A 46 7.94 -4.94 -9.04
C LEU A 46 8.51 -5.84 -7.93
N VAL A 47 9.83 -5.86 -7.72
CA VAL A 47 10.48 -6.69 -6.69
C VAL A 47 10.91 -5.90 -5.46
N SER A 48 10.73 -4.58 -5.47
CA SER A 48 11.11 -3.70 -4.36
C SER A 48 10.26 -2.44 -4.33
N LYS A 49 10.04 -1.93 -3.12
CA LYS A 49 9.60 -0.55 -2.90
C LYS A 49 10.82 0.37 -3.08
N VAL A 50 10.64 1.52 -3.69
CA VAL A 50 11.69 2.53 -3.86
C VAL A 50 11.19 3.87 -3.36
N ARG A 51 12.08 4.69 -2.82
CA ARG A 51 11.79 6.07 -2.46
C ARG A 51 12.91 6.97 -2.97
N CYS A 52 12.58 8.23 -3.20
CA CYS A 52 13.54 9.21 -3.65
C CYS A 52 14.58 9.45 -2.55
N ASN A 53 15.87 9.48 -2.91
CA ASN A 53 16.97 9.70 -1.98
C ASN A 53 17.37 11.19 -1.85
N VAL A 54 16.49 12.11 -2.21
CA VAL A 54 16.73 13.56 -2.04
C VAL A 54 16.85 13.88 -0.56
N VAL A 55 17.89 14.63 -0.23
CA VAL A 55 18.10 15.27 1.06
C VAL A 55 18.33 16.75 0.86
N GLN A 56 17.99 17.52 1.89
CA GLN A 56 18.46 18.89 2.01
C GLN A 56 19.82 18.85 2.70
N ILE A 57 20.85 19.37 2.04
CA ILE A 57 22.20 19.34 2.59
C ILE A 57 22.46 20.63 3.38
N SER A 58 22.94 20.48 4.61
CA SER A 58 23.37 21.59 5.47
C SER A 58 24.85 21.97 5.31
N ASN A 59 25.67 21.05 4.77
CA ASN A 59 27.09 21.27 4.51
C ASN A 59 27.32 21.69 3.04
N ALA A 60 28.38 22.47 2.77
CA ALA A 60 28.66 22.97 1.43
C ALA A 60 29.09 21.83 0.48
N LEU A 61 28.14 21.23 -0.24
CA LEU A 61 28.47 20.55 -1.48
C LEU A 61 28.90 21.60 -2.52
N PRO A 62 29.87 21.29 -3.39
CA PRO A 62 30.17 22.10 -4.55
C PRO A 62 28.90 22.45 -5.35
N PRO A 63 28.76 23.68 -5.88
CA PRO A 63 27.54 24.15 -6.54
C PRO A 63 27.06 23.25 -7.70
N GLN A 64 27.96 22.55 -8.37
CA GLN A 64 27.65 21.61 -9.46
C GLN A 64 26.82 20.39 -9.01
N PHE A 65 26.76 20.09 -7.72
CA PHE A 65 25.96 18.99 -7.15
C PHE A 65 24.69 19.49 -6.46
N ASN A 66 24.34 20.77 -6.64
CA ASN A 66 23.07 21.31 -6.18
C ASN A 66 22.01 21.12 -7.28
N TYR A 67 21.15 20.12 -7.10
CA TYR A 67 20.05 19.78 -8.00
C TYR A 67 18.73 20.46 -7.61
N SER A 68 18.77 21.57 -6.86
CA SER A 68 17.59 22.37 -6.55
C SER A 68 16.95 22.94 -7.82
N ILE A 69 15.93 22.25 -8.31
CA ILE A 69 15.08 22.73 -9.39
C ILE A 69 13.80 23.31 -8.76
N PRO A 70 13.41 24.56 -9.08
CA PRO A 70 12.19 25.16 -8.58
C PRO A 70 10.97 24.25 -8.79
N HIS A 71 10.15 24.07 -7.76
CA HIS A 71 8.93 23.27 -7.78
C HIS A 71 9.11 21.75 -8.01
N LEU A 72 10.33 21.26 -8.29
CA LEU A 72 10.61 19.83 -8.43
C LEU A 72 10.71 19.13 -7.07
N PHE A 73 11.52 19.70 -6.17
CA PHE A 73 11.68 19.19 -4.82
C PHE A 73 11.06 20.21 -3.87
N VAL A 74 9.95 19.84 -3.24
CA VAL A 74 9.23 20.71 -2.30
C VAL A 74 9.11 20.06 -0.94
N ASP A 75 9.18 20.89 0.10
CA ASP A 75 8.93 20.47 1.47
C ASP A 75 7.43 20.22 1.71
N GLN A 76 7.12 19.83 2.95
CA GLN A 76 5.76 19.64 3.43
C GLN A 76 4.83 20.87 3.30
N ASN A 77 5.38 22.08 3.17
CA ASN A 77 4.65 23.33 2.97
C ASN A 77 4.60 23.76 1.50
N ASN A 78 4.97 22.88 0.57
CA ASN A 78 5.06 23.16 -0.86
C ASN A 78 6.10 24.26 -1.20
N LYS A 79 7.09 24.47 -0.32
CA LYS A 79 8.20 25.39 -0.55
C LYS A 79 9.35 24.61 -1.19
N SER A 80 9.96 25.17 -2.23
CA SER A 80 11.13 24.56 -2.87
C SER A 80 12.23 24.26 -1.85
N ILE A 81 12.76 23.05 -1.89
CA ILE A 81 13.91 22.63 -1.11
C ILE A 81 15.16 23.23 -1.75
N SER A 82 15.79 24.15 -1.03
CA SER A 82 17.11 24.70 -1.39
C SER A 82 18.21 23.71 -1.02
N MET A 83 19.26 23.61 -1.83
CA MET A 83 20.37 22.66 -1.64
C MET A 83 19.89 21.20 -1.68
N ALA A 84 19.05 20.88 -2.66
CA ALA A 84 18.52 19.54 -2.88
C ALA A 84 19.54 18.68 -3.63
N SER A 85 19.79 17.49 -3.10
CA SER A 85 20.82 16.59 -3.62
C SER A 85 20.52 15.16 -3.19
N GLY A 86 21.02 14.18 -3.94
CA GLY A 86 21.08 12.79 -3.50
C GLY A 86 22.13 12.59 -2.41
N ILE A 87 22.18 11.38 -1.84
CA ILE A 87 23.10 11.04 -0.73
C ILE A 87 24.40 10.36 -1.20
N GLU A 88 24.47 9.91 -2.46
CA GLU A 88 25.54 9.04 -2.94
C GLU A 88 26.53 9.77 -3.85
N ALA A 89 27.81 9.82 -3.43
CA ALA A 89 28.87 10.41 -4.23
C ALA A 89 29.14 9.64 -5.54
N VAL A 90 28.93 8.32 -5.55
CA VAL A 90 29.10 7.47 -6.76
C VAL A 90 28.11 7.82 -7.88
N ALA A 91 27.02 8.50 -7.54
CA ALA A 91 26.03 9.00 -8.50
C ALA A 91 26.17 10.52 -8.73
N ASP A 92 27.33 11.12 -8.41
CA ASP A 92 27.54 12.58 -8.43
C ASP A 92 26.45 13.34 -7.66
N TYR A 93 25.95 12.70 -6.60
CA TYR A 93 24.81 13.15 -5.82
C TYR A 93 23.53 13.43 -6.63
N CYS A 94 23.39 12.86 -7.83
CA CYS A 94 22.13 12.90 -8.57
C CYS A 94 21.01 12.29 -7.69
N PRO A 95 19.84 12.94 -7.57
CA PRO A 95 18.72 12.33 -6.90
C PRO A 95 18.05 11.27 -7.78
N TYR A 96 17.74 10.11 -7.19
CA TYR A 96 17.04 9.01 -7.86
C TYR A 96 16.22 8.18 -6.87
N TYR A 97 15.28 7.41 -7.41
CA TYR A 97 14.57 6.41 -6.62
C TYR A 97 15.48 5.21 -6.39
N ARG A 98 15.72 4.89 -5.12
CA ARG A 98 16.56 3.75 -4.75
C ARG A 98 15.82 2.73 -3.90
N VAL A 99 16.33 1.51 -3.94
CA VAL A 99 16.03 0.47 -2.96
C VAL A 99 16.88 0.78 -1.72
N TYR A 100 16.24 0.76 -0.56
CA TYR A 100 16.92 0.83 0.73
C TYR A 100 17.11 -0.59 1.26
N GLY A 101 18.24 -0.86 1.89
CA GLY A 101 18.54 -2.17 2.45
C GLY A 101 19.98 -2.34 2.91
N GLU A 102 20.31 -3.59 3.24
CA GLU A 102 21.57 -3.97 3.90
C GLU A 102 22.83 -3.53 3.13
N ALA A 103 22.79 -3.53 1.80
CA ALA A 103 23.91 -3.12 0.95
C ALA A 103 24.38 -1.68 1.21
N ALA A 104 23.50 -0.82 1.75
CA ALA A 104 23.83 0.55 2.12
C ALA A 104 23.76 0.80 3.63
N LYS A 105 23.72 -0.27 4.45
CA LYS A 105 23.54 -0.21 5.91
C LYS A 105 22.32 0.63 6.34
N ASP A 106 21.28 0.62 5.52
CA ASP A 106 20.03 1.30 5.82
C ASP A 106 19.30 0.58 6.97
N SER A 107 18.60 1.32 7.82
CA SER A 107 17.80 0.77 8.92
C SER A 107 16.55 0.01 8.45
N THR A 108 16.24 0.01 7.15
CA THR A 108 15.03 -0.62 6.60
C THR A 108 15.30 -1.15 5.20
N ASP A 109 15.10 -2.45 5.01
CA ASP A 109 15.16 -3.07 3.70
C ASP A 109 13.80 -2.99 3.00
N THR A 110 13.80 -2.69 1.71
CA THR A 110 12.60 -2.42 0.91
C THR A 110 12.38 -3.45 -0.19
N ARG A 111 13.22 -4.48 -0.26
CA ARG A 111 13.11 -5.60 -1.20
C ARG A 111 11.97 -6.52 -0.76
N CYS A 112 10.99 -6.73 -1.63
CA CYS A 112 9.85 -7.60 -1.32
C CYS A 112 10.25 -9.08 -1.18
N LYS A 113 11.37 -9.48 -1.80
CA LYS A 113 11.88 -10.86 -1.72
C LYS A 113 12.74 -11.13 -0.48
N TYR A 114 13.06 -10.11 0.31
CA TYR A 114 13.91 -10.27 1.48
C TYR A 114 13.09 -10.67 2.71
N SER A 115 13.14 -11.96 3.07
CA SER A 115 12.35 -12.52 4.18
C SER A 115 12.69 -11.94 5.55
N GLY A 116 13.87 -11.32 5.72
CA GLY A 116 14.25 -10.62 6.96
C GLY A 116 13.35 -9.43 7.30
N ASN A 117 12.57 -8.93 6.34
CA ASN A 117 11.56 -7.90 6.55
C ASN A 117 10.22 -8.41 7.08
N ASN A 118 10.03 -9.74 7.17
CA ASN A 118 8.76 -10.29 7.64
C ASN A 118 8.48 -9.85 9.06
N ASN A 119 7.41 -9.07 9.21
CA ASN A 119 6.85 -8.67 10.48
C ASN A 119 5.37 -9.04 10.47
N TYR A 120 5.06 -10.20 11.02
CA TYR A 120 3.70 -10.72 11.07
C TYR A 120 2.84 -9.95 12.08
N ASN A 121 1.54 -9.88 11.82
CA ASN A 121 0.56 -9.21 12.68
C ASN A 121 0.81 -7.71 12.83
N ASN A 122 1.20 -7.06 11.72
CA ASN A 122 1.35 -5.62 11.63
C ASN A 122 0.30 -5.01 10.69
N TYR A 123 0.06 -3.71 10.84
CA TYR A 123 -0.92 -2.95 10.04
C TYR A 123 -0.61 -2.96 8.53
N SER A 124 0.62 -3.22 8.10
CA SER A 124 0.98 -3.19 6.67
C SER A 124 0.45 -4.41 5.90
N LEU A 125 0.14 -5.51 6.60
CA LEU A 125 -0.28 -6.80 6.06
C LEU A 125 0.66 -7.36 4.97
N GLU A 126 1.90 -6.89 4.95
CA GLU A 126 2.88 -7.24 3.93
C GLU A 126 3.39 -8.67 4.10
N ILE A 127 3.70 -9.33 2.99
CA ILE A 127 4.37 -10.63 2.99
C ILE A 127 5.67 -10.47 2.21
N PHE A 128 6.79 -10.83 2.83
CA PHE A 128 8.09 -10.86 2.18
C PHE A 128 8.48 -12.30 1.87
N SER A 129 8.50 -12.64 0.60
CA SER A 129 8.77 -13.99 0.10
C SER A 129 9.32 -13.94 -1.32
N GLN A 130 9.84 -15.06 -1.82
CA GLN A 130 10.37 -15.11 -3.20
C GLN A 130 9.33 -14.77 -4.28
N THR A 131 8.06 -15.04 -3.99
CA THR A 131 6.92 -14.74 -4.84
C THR A 131 6.32 -13.35 -4.57
N ALA A 132 6.76 -12.65 -3.53
CA ALA A 132 6.25 -11.34 -3.22
C ALA A 132 6.64 -10.30 -4.28
N ARG A 133 5.71 -9.39 -4.57
CA ARG A 133 5.88 -8.27 -5.48
C ARG A 133 5.38 -6.98 -4.83
N CYS A 134 5.87 -5.86 -5.32
CA CYS A 134 5.44 -4.54 -4.93
C CYS A 134 4.14 -4.19 -5.64
N PHE A 135 3.15 -3.73 -4.88
CA PHE A 135 1.88 -3.22 -5.38
C PHE A 135 1.66 -1.80 -4.87
N ILE A 136 0.97 -0.99 -5.68
CA ILE A 136 0.54 0.35 -5.28
C ILE A 136 -0.73 0.26 -4.43
N LEU A 137 -0.80 1.09 -3.40
CA LEU A 137 -1.93 1.24 -2.50
C LEU A 137 -2.68 2.54 -2.78
N SER A 138 -3.98 2.42 -3.02
CA SER A 138 -4.86 3.57 -3.23
C SER A 138 -5.32 4.15 -1.88
N GLY A 139 -4.77 5.29 -1.49
CA GLY A 139 -5.23 6.05 -0.33
C GLY A 139 -4.64 5.61 1.02
N GLY A 140 -3.65 4.71 1.01
CA GLY A 140 -2.93 4.30 2.21
C GLY A 140 -3.59 3.16 2.98
N ILE A 141 -3.30 3.11 4.28
CA ILE A 141 -3.77 2.10 5.22
C ILE A 141 -4.50 2.81 6.37
N GLU A 142 -5.74 2.43 6.58
CA GLU A 142 -6.56 2.87 7.70
C GLU A 142 -6.53 1.79 8.79
N VAL A 143 -6.30 2.17 10.04
CA VAL A 143 -6.36 1.25 11.20
C VAL A 143 -7.37 1.81 12.20
N THR A 144 -8.34 1.00 12.57
CA THR A 144 -9.32 1.29 13.62
C THR A 144 -9.08 0.37 14.81
N SER A 145 -8.80 0.94 15.98
CA SER A 145 -8.62 0.20 17.24
C SER A 145 -9.42 0.86 18.35
N GLY A 146 -10.48 0.17 18.82
CA GLY A 146 -11.48 0.78 19.70
C GLY A 146 -12.09 2.02 19.05
N LEU A 147 -11.98 3.17 19.72
CA LEU A 147 -12.44 4.48 19.22
C LEU A 147 -11.38 5.20 18.37
N GLN A 148 -10.16 4.68 18.28
CA GLN A 148 -9.04 5.34 17.63
C GLN A 148 -8.99 5.00 16.14
N LEU A 149 -8.95 6.04 15.30
CA LEU A 149 -8.65 5.94 13.87
C LEU A 149 -7.24 6.46 13.59
N THR A 150 -6.42 5.65 12.91
CA THR A 150 -5.07 6.02 12.46
C THR A 150 -4.95 5.85 10.95
N GLN A 151 -4.41 6.84 10.26
CA GLN A 151 -4.20 6.81 8.82
C GLN A 151 -2.70 6.78 8.49
N TYR A 152 -2.25 5.76 7.76
CA TYR A 152 -0.90 5.65 7.22
C TYR A 152 -0.94 5.93 5.72
N TYR A 153 -0.32 7.03 5.27
CA TYR A 153 -0.18 7.39 3.86
C TYR A 153 1.04 6.69 3.26
N VAL A 154 1.02 5.36 3.29
CA VAL A 154 1.97 4.50 2.58
C VAL A 154 1.29 4.04 1.30
N ASN A 155 1.89 4.34 0.14
CA ASN A 155 1.28 4.11 -1.17
C ASN A 155 1.85 2.89 -1.92
N ALA A 156 2.74 2.10 -1.30
CA ALA A 156 3.17 0.83 -1.86
C ALA A 156 3.46 -0.21 -0.77
N GLY A 157 3.18 -1.48 -1.07
CA GLY A 157 3.36 -2.61 -0.16
C GLY A 157 3.85 -3.87 -0.89
N CYS A 158 4.52 -4.77 -0.16
CA CYS A 158 4.96 -6.07 -0.65
C CYS A 158 3.95 -7.16 -0.31
N TYR A 159 3.43 -7.85 -1.32
CA TYR A 159 2.41 -8.88 -1.16
C TYR A 159 2.75 -10.12 -1.96
N GLU A 160 2.36 -11.28 -1.44
CA GLU A 160 2.60 -12.58 -2.06
C GLU A 160 1.79 -12.69 -3.36
N THR A 161 2.37 -13.31 -4.39
CA THR A 161 1.69 -13.49 -5.69
C THR A 161 1.67 -14.94 -6.14
N SER A 162 0.67 -15.28 -6.96
CA SER A 162 0.54 -16.58 -7.62
C SER A 162 -0.07 -16.39 -9.01
N CYS A 163 0.41 -17.16 -9.99
CA CYS A 163 -0.06 -17.11 -11.38
C CYS A 163 -0.91 -18.35 -11.72
N LYS A 164 -1.86 -18.69 -10.84
CA LYS A 164 -2.66 -19.91 -10.99
C LYS A 164 -3.76 -19.72 -12.04
N GLY A 165 -3.83 -20.64 -13.00
CA GLY A 165 -4.81 -20.59 -14.10
C GLY A 165 -4.57 -19.42 -15.05
N ASN A 166 -3.30 -19.07 -15.30
CA ASN A 166 -2.91 -17.94 -16.15
C ASN A 166 -3.48 -16.60 -15.68
N ARG A 167 -3.76 -16.47 -14.37
CA ARG A 167 -4.27 -15.25 -13.76
C ARG A 167 -3.40 -14.86 -12.59
N LEU A 168 -3.00 -13.59 -12.55
CA LEU A 168 -2.34 -13.02 -11.39
C LEU A 168 -3.29 -13.02 -10.19
N GLN A 169 -2.81 -13.52 -9.06
CA GLN A 169 -3.49 -13.47 -7.78
C GLN A 169 -2.53 -12.88 -6.75
N VAL A 170 -3.07 -12.08 -5.83
CA VAL A 170 -2.33 -11.42 -4.76
C VAL A 170 -2.86 -11.85 -3.40
N LYS A 171 -1.98 -11.96 -2.42
CA LYS A 171 -2.32 -12.35 -1.06
C LYS A 171 -1.61 -11.45 -0.05
N VAL A 172 -2.39 -10.98 0.91
CA VAL A 172 -1.90 -10.27 2.10
C VAL A 172 -1.82 -11.24 3.28
N GLN A 173 -1.19 -10.84 4.40
CA GLN A 173 -1.18 -11.68 5.61
C GLN A 173 -2.60 -12.11 6.01
N ASN A 174 -2.76 -13.37 6.43
CA ASN A 174 -4.02 -13.93 6.92
C ASN A 174 -5.21 -13.77 5.94
N SER A 175 -4.94 -13.91 4.64
CA SER A 175 -5.97 -13.84 3.59
C SER A 175 -5.90 -15.02 2.62
N LYS A 176 -7.01 -15.21 1.90
CA LYS A 176 -7.02 -15.97 0.65
C LYS A 176 -6.32 -15.18 -0.46
N PHE A 177 -6.00 -15.85 -1.56
CA PHE A 177 -5.60 -15.15 -2.77
C PHE A 177 -6.78 -14.42 -3.41
N TYR A 178 -6.56 -13.16 -3.81
CA TYR A 178 -7.51 -12.33 -4.55
C TYR A 178 -7.08 -12.25 -6.01
N PRO A 179 -7.98 -12.50 -6.98
CA PRO A 179 -7.63 -12.44 -8.39
C PRO A 179 -7.51 -10.99 -8.90
N CYS A 180 -6.52 -10.77 -9.75
CA CYS A 180 -6.44 -9.59 -10.62
C CYS A 180 -6.99 -9.95 -12.00
N TYR A 181 -8.08 -9.28 -12.40
CA TYR A 181 -8.74 -9.47 -13.67
C TYR A 181 -8.25 -8.53 -14.76
N TYR A 182 -7.81 -7.33 -14.39
CA TYR A 182 -7.30 -6.30 -15.30
C TYR A 182 -6.39 -5.32 -14.56
N LYS A 183 -5.52 -4.62 -15.31
CA LYS A 183 -4.66 -3.55 -14.78
C LYS A 183 -5.51 -2.43 -14.19
N GLY A 184 -5.17 -1.98 -12.98
CA GLY A 184 -5.88 -0.91 -12.30
C GLY A 184 -7.09 -1.36 -11.49
N GLN A 185 -7.45 -2.65 -11.52
CA GLN A 185 -8.47 -3.19 -10.62
C GLN A 185 -8.11 -2.92 -9.16
N ILE A 186 -9.09 -2.48 -8.38
CA ILE A 186 -8.93 -2.23 -6.95
C ILE A 186 -9.38 -3.47 -6.17
N ILE A 187 -8.49 -4.00 -5.34
CA ILE A 187 -8.80 -5.05 -4.35
C ILE A 187 -8.94 -4.39 -2.98
N TYR A 188 -10.10 -4.55 -2.36
CA TYR A 188 -10.43 -3.95 -1.07
C TYR A 188 -10.04 -4.92 0.05
N ILE A 189 -9.16 -4.49 0.95
CA ILE A 189 -8.70 -5.32 2.06
C ILE A 189 -9.33 -4.78 3.34
N ASN A 190 -9.86 -5.68 4.17
CA ASN A 190 -10.45 -5.36 5.47
C ASN A 190 -10.22 -6.54 6.41
N LYS A 191 -9.19 -6.44 7.26
CA LYS A 191 -8.74 -7.52 8.14
C LYS A 191 -8.68 -7.08 9.58
N TYR A 192 -9.15 -7.92 10.49
CA TYR A 192 -8.85 -7.78 11.90
C TYR A 192 -7.48 -8.39 12.20
N VAL A 193 -6.61 -7.62 12.86
CA VAL A 193 -5.29 -8.05 13.31
C VAL A 193 -5.24 -7.93 14.82
N LEU A 194 -4.95 -9.05 15.50
CA LEU A 194 -4.89 -9.10 16.96
C LEU A 194 -3.92 -8.04 17.51
N ASN A 195 -4.33 -7.34 18.57
CA ASN A 195 -3.58 -6.23 19.21
C ASN A 195 -3.32 -4.98 18.35
N ILE A 196 -3.78 -4.96 17.10
CA ILE A 196 -3.67 -3.79 16.20
C ILE A 196 -5.04 -3.21 15.92
N GLY A 197 -6.05 -4.05 15.67
CA GLY A 197 -7.41 -3.65 15.31
C GLY A 197 -7.75 -3.96 13.86
N THR A 198 -8.75 -3.27 13.32
CA THR A 198 -9.23 -3.46 11.95
C THR A 198 -8.41 -2.63 10.99
N VAL A 199 -7.73 -3.29 10.06
CA VAL A 199 -6.89 -2.72 9.02
C VAL A 199 -7.64 -2.71 7.70
N LYS A 200 -7.75 -1.55 7.05
CA LYS A 200 -8.30 -1.40 5.72
C LYS A 200 -7.29 -0.79 4.76
N THR A 201 -7.19 -1.35 3.57
CA THR A 201 -6.40 -0.76 2.48
C THR A 201 -6.98 -1.17 1.12
N LYS A 202 -6.45 -0.59 0.05
CA LYS A 202 -6.88 -0.83 -1.33
C LYS A 202 -5.66 -1.10 -2.19
N ILE A 203 -5.51 -2.32 -2.69
CA ILE A 203 -4.41 -2.73 -3.55
C ILE A 203 -4.82 -2.49 -5.01
N ILE A 204 -3.94 -1.90 -5.81
CA ILE A 204 -4.13 -1.72 -7.25
C ILE A 204 -3.41 -2.84 -7.99
N CYS A 205 -4.15 -3.63 -8.78
CA CYS A 205 -3.58 -4.68 -9.61
C CYS A 205 -2.68 -4.10 -10.72
N PRO A 206 -1.45 -4.60 -10.90
CA PRO A 206 -0.60 -4.28 -12.04
C PRO A 206 -1.04 -5.07 -13.28
N GLU A 207 -0.32 -4.86 -14.37
CA GLU A 207 -0.41 -5.73 -15.55
C GLU A 207 0.02 -7.15 -15.18
N CYS A 208 -0.78 -8.14 -15.57
CA CYS A 208 -0.50 -9.55 -15.28
C CYS A 208 0.86 -9.98 -15.85
N GLU A 209 1.17 -9.55 -17.07
CA GLU A 209 2.39 -9.97 -17.78
C GLU A 209 3.68 -9.54 -17.08
N LYS A 210 3.64 -8.43 -16.34
CA LYS A 210 4.78 -7.97 -15.54
C LYS A 210 5.17 -8.92 -14.41
N ILE A 211 4.25 -9.77 -13.95
CA ILE A 211 4.48 -10.70 -12.84
C ILE A 211 4.45 -12.16 -13.33
N CYS A 212 3.51 -12.50 -14.20
CA CYS A 212 3.26 -13.87 -14.66
C CYS A 212 3.88 -14.19 -16.03
N GLY A 213 4.49 -13.22 -16.72
CA GLY A 213 5.00 -13.39 -18.08
C GLY A 213 3.89 -13.45 -19.12
N SER A 214 4.19 -13.96 -20.31
CA SER A 214 3.30 -13.92 -21.48
C SER A 214 2.01 -14.76 -21.37
N ASN A 215 1.90 -15.64 -20.38
CA ASN A 215 0.78 -16.56 -20.24
C ASN A 215 -0.30 -16.01 -19.31
N CYS A 216 -0.85 -14.85 -19.67
CA CYS A 216 -1.94 -14.21 -18.94
C CYS A 216 -3.26 -14.36 -19.70
N LEU A 217 -4.33 -14.67 -18.96
CA LEU A 217 -5.68 -14.57 -19.47
C LEU A 217 -5.97 -13.12 -19.88
N PRO A 218 -6.78 -12.91 -20.94
CA PRO A 218 -7.23 -11.58 -21.33
C PRO A 218 -7.85 -10.82 -20.17
N GLU A 219 -7.69 -9.50 -20.19
CA GLU A 219 -8.34 -8.63 -19.21
C GLU A 219 -9.86 -8.82 -19.26
N ASN A 220 -10.48 -9.04 -18.09
CA ASN A 220 -11.92 -9.17 -17.97
C ASN A 220 -12.44 -8.14 -16.97
N ARG A 221 -13.01 -7.04 -17.46
CA ARG A 221 -13.57 -6.00 -16.59
C ARG A 221 -14.95 -6.40 -16.13
N THR A 222 -15.07 -6.68 -14.84
CA THR A 222 -16.33 -6.97 -14.17
C THR A 222 -16.67 -5.83 -13.22
N ASP A 223 -17.95 -5.52 -13.07
CA ASP A 223 -18.43 -4.60 -12.02
C ASP A 223 -18.36 -5.22 -10.61
N GLU A 224 -18.03 -6.51 -10.55
CA GLU A 224 -17.83 -7.21 -9.29
C GLU A 224 -16.67 -6.60 -8.51
N LYS A 225 -17.01 -6.23 -7.29
CA LYS A 225 -16.12 -5.72 -6.27
C LYS A 225 -15.28 -6.90 -5.73
N ILE A 226 -13.94 -6.81 -5.82
CA ILE A 226 -13.02 -7.86 -5.36
C ILE A 226 -12.35 -7.48 -4.03
N GLY A 227 -12.36 -8.38 -3.05
CA GLY A 227 -11.79 -8.11 -1.73
C GLY A 227 -12.60 -8.65 -0.56
N ASP A 228 -12.31 -8.11 0.63
CA ASP A 228 -13.01 -8.34 1.88
C ASP A 228 -14.17 -7.36 2.03
N TYR A 229 -15.30 -7.68 1.41
CA TYR A 229 -16.55 -6.96 1.69
C TYR A 229 -17.26 -7.62 2.86
N LEU A 230 -17.93 -6.80 3.66
CA LEU A 230 -18.96 -7.30 4.55
C LEU A 230 -20.06 -7.87 3.65
N ASN A 231 -20.21 -9.18 3.61
CA ASN A 231 -21.41 -9.80 3.06
C ASN A 231 -22.60 -9.36 3.93
N LEU A 232 -23.25 -8.25 3.56
CA LEU A 232 -24.56 -7.89 4.10
C LEU A 232 -25.67 -8.81 3.57
N SER A 233 -25.35 -9.80 2.73
CA SER A 233 -26.29 -10.78 2.18
C SER A 233 -26.11 -12.18 2.78
N THR A 234 -26.16 -12.29 4.10
CA THR A 234 -26.69 -13.48 4.80
C THR A 234 -27.21 -13.02 6.16
N SER A 235 -28.19 -12.12 6.13
CA SER A 235 -29.05 -11.91 7.30
C SER A 235 -29.94 -13.14 7.43
N GLN A 236 -29.50 -14.06 8.30
CA GLN A 236 -30.34 -14.84 9.21
C GLN A 236 -31.71 -15.29 8.66
N THR A 237 -31.73 -16.35 7.88
CA THR A 237 -32.79 -17.38 7.98
C THR A 237 -32.25 -18.56 8.76
N ILE A 238 -31.86 -18.32 10.03
CA ILE A 238 -31.91 -19.39 11.01
C ILE A 238 -33.39 -19.56 11.33
N ILE A 239 -33.95 -20.59 10.74
CA ILE A 239 -35.29 -21.09 10.99
C ILE A 239 -35.42 -21.34 12.51
N PHE A 240 -36.04 -20.41 13.24
CA PHE A 240 -36.63 -20.69 14.54
C PHE A 240 -37.92 -21.52 14.31
N SER A 241 -37.82 -22.77 13.84
CA SER A 241 -38.98 -23.69 13.77
C SER A 241 -39.01 -24.78 14.83
N ASN A 242 -38.16 -24.71 15.85
CA ASN A 242 -38.12 -25.76 16.88
C ASN A 242 -38.56 -25.31 18.29
N PHE A 243 -39.22 -24.17 18.44
CA PHE A 243 -39.76 -23.74 19.75
C PHE A 243 -41.29 -23.63 19.85
N ILE A 244 -42.06 -24.09 18.85
CA ILE A 244 -43.54 -24.10 18.93
C ILE A 244 -44.13 -25.52 19.12
N ILE A 245 -43.33 -26.59 19.10
CA ILE A 245 -43.87 -27.97 19.26
C ILE A 245 -43.88 -28.45 20.72
N ILE A 246 -43.22 -27.76 21.66
CA ILE A 246 -43.19 -28.19 23.07
C ILE A 246 -44.33 -27.60 23.92
N ILE A 247 -45.12 -26.64 23.41
CA ILE A 247 -46.24 -26.05 24.16
C ILE A 247 -47.59 -26.75 23.90
N ILE A 248 -47.71 -27.58 22.86
CA ILE A 248 -48.99 -28.26 22.57
C ILE A 248 -49.14 -29.60 23.33
N ILE A 249 -48.07 -30.18 23.86
CA ILE A 249 -48.15 -31.48 24.57
C ILE A 249 -48.48 -31.32 26.08
N ILE A 250 -48.48 -30.11 26.63
CA ILE A 250 -48.74 -29.89 28.07
C ILE A 250 -50.21 -29.49 28.37
N ILE A 251 -51.07 -29.32 27.36
CA ILE A 251 -52.51 -28.98 27.57
C ILE A 251 -53.42 -30.19 27.29
N SER A 252 -52.90 -31.41 27.29
CA SER A 252 -53.73 -32.62 27.19
C SER A 252 -53.17 -33.75 28.05
N HIS A 253 -53.17 -33.53 29.38
CA HIS A 253 -53.33 -34.59 30.36
C HIS A 253 -53.85 -34.05 31.69
#